data_AF-A0A966V1L6-F1
#
_entry.id   AF-A0A966V1L6-F1
#
_cell.length_a   1.000
_cell.length_b   1.000
_cell.length_c   1.000
_cell.angle_alpha   90.00
_cell.angle_beta   90.00
_cell.angle_gamma   90.00
#
_symmetry.space_group_name_H-M   'P 1'
#
loop_
_entity.id
_entity.type
_entity.pdbx_description
1 polymer ?
#
loop_
_entity_poly.entity_id
_entity_poly.type
_entity_poly.pdbx_seq_one_letter_code
_entity_poly.pdbx_strand_id
1 'polypeptide(L)'
;MTSARGGSRLWLWVVSSAVVLLVSCVLGLMIGPAGPQWWRIPLELLDRIPFVNIDSGIAARDWTIVWQIRAPRVVLAAIVGATLSLSGASFQGVFRNPLVDPYLLGVAAGAGLGATLVFALGGSRPT
;
A
#
# COMPACT_ATOMS: atom_id res chain seq x y z
N MET A 1 -18.78 37.76 -0.68
CA MET A 1 -18.96 36.86 -1.86
C MET A 1 -17.66 36.09 -2.14
N THR A 2 -17.23 35.21 -1.23
CA THR A 2 -15.94 34.48 -1.31
C THR A 2 -16.11 33.03 -0.81
N SER A 3 -16.91 32.21 -1.51
CA SER A 3 -17.15 30.81 -1.11
C SER A 3 -16.78 29.77 -2.19
N ALA A 4 -16.32 30.19 -3.38
CA ALA A 4 -16.03 29.25 -4.47
C ALA A 4 -14.57 28.73 -4.53
N ARG A 5 -13.65 29.18 -3.66
CA ARG A 5 -12.21 28.82 -3.72
C ARG A 5 -11.80 27.59 -2.91
N GLY A 6 -12.69 27.04 -2.08
CA GLY A 6 -12.38 25.89 -1.23
C GLY A 6 -12.28 24.57 -2.01
N GLY A 7 -13.15 24.39 -3.01
CA GLY A 7 -13.24 23.14 -3.79
C GLY A 7 -12.01 22.84 -4.64
N SER A 8 -11.42 23.86 -5.28
CA SER A 8 -10.26 23.67 -6.16
C SER A 8 -9.00 23.27 -5.38
N ARG A 9 -8.79 23.81 -4.18
CA ARG A 9 -7.65 23.41 -3.33
C ARG A 9 -7.79 21.99 -2.81
N LEU A 10 -8.99 21.60 -2.34
CA LEU A 10 -9.23 20.23 -1.90
C LEU A 10 -8.99 19.22 -3.02
N TRP A 11 -9.49 19.52 -4.23
CA TRP A 11 -9.30 18.65 -5.38
C TRP A 11 -7.82 18.49 -5.75
N LEU A 12 -7.03 19.57 -5.66
CA LEU A 12 -5.57 19.50 -5.83
C LEU A 12 -4.91 18.57 -4.81
N TRP A 13 -5.30 18.61 -3.53
CA TRP A 13 -4.76 17.72 -2.49
C TRP A 13 -5.13 16.25 -2.69
N VAL A 14 -6.35 15.99 -3.17
CA VAL A 14 -6.80 14.63 -3.49
C VAL A 14 -6.00 14.07 -4.66
N VAL A 15 -5.85 14.87 -5.73
CA VAL A 15 -5.07 14.46 -6.90
C VAL A 15 -3.60 14.28 -6.55
N SER A 16 -3.00 15.20 -5.78
CA SER A 16 -1.60 15.06 -5.37
C SER A 16 -1.37 13.80 -4.55
N SER A 17 -2.27 13.50 -3.61
CA SER A 17 -2.18 12.28 -2.78
C SER A 17 -2.34 11.01 -3.63
N ALA A 18 -3.25 11.01 -4.60
CA ALA A 18 -3.42 9.89 -5.53
C ALA A 18 -2.18 9.68 -6.41
N VAL A 19 -1.58 10.76 -6.93
CA VAL A 19 -0.33 10.71 -7.69
C VAL A 19 0.82 10.19 -6.83
N VAL A 20 0.96 10.68 -5.61
CA VAL A 20 1.99 10.21 -4.67
C VAL A 20 1.81 8.73 -4.34
N LEU A 21 0.57 8.26 -4.15
CA LEU A 21 0.27 6.86 -3.93
C LEU A 21 0.68 6.00 -5.13
N LEU A 22 0.31 6.41 -6.34
CA LEU A 22 0.68 5.70 -7.58
C LEU A 22 2.20 5.63 -7.75
N VAL A 23 2.90 6.75 -7.56
CA VAL A 23 4.37 6.80 -7.61
C VAL A 23 4.98 5.87 -6.56
N SER A 24 4.45 5.88 -5.34
CA SER A 24 4.92 5.01 -4.25
C SER A 24 4.70 3.52 -4.56
N CYS A 25 3.57 3.15 -5.17
CA CYS A 25 3.31 1.78 -5.61
C CYS A 25 4.31 1.34 -6.69
N VAL A 26 4.58 2.20 -7.68
CA VAL A 26 5.56 1.90 -8.73
C VAL A 26 6.95 1.72 -8.12
N LEU A 27 7.38 2.64 -7.24
CA LEU A 27 8.66 2.51 -6.53
C LEU A 27 8.74 1.23 -5.68
N GLY A 28 7.64 0.87 -5.02
CA GLY A 28 7.53 -0.37 -4.24
C GLY A 28 7.67 -1.65 -5.08
N LEU A 29 7.22 -1.62 -6.34
CA LEU A 29 7.46 -2.71 -7.29
C LEU A 29 8.91 -2.72 -7.80
N MET A 30 9.52 -1.55 -7.97
CA MET A 30 10.89 -1.40 -8.49
C MET A 30 11.96 -1.88 -7.51
N ILE A 31 11.77 -1.64 -6.20
CA ILE A 31 12.75 -1.96 -5.16
C ILE A 31 12.54 -3.41 -4.68
N GLY A 32 13.51 -4.29 -4.94
CA GLY A 32 13.51 -5.62 -4.33
C GLY A 32 14.88 -6.31 -4.41
N PRO A 33 15.21 -7.18 -3.42
CA PRO A 33 16.55 -7.78 -3.31
C PRO A 33 16.88 -8.80 -4.40
N ALA A 34 15.84 -9.39 -5.02
CA ALA A 34 15.96 -10.43 -6.04
C ALA A 34 15.02 -10.13 -7.20
N GLY A 35 15.51 -10.23 -8.43
CA GLY A 35 14.75 -10.02 -9.66
C GLY A 35 15.46 -9.11 -10.68
N PRO A 36 14.73 -8.61 -11.69
CA PRO A 36 15.30 -7.84 -12.77
C PRO A 36 15.84 -6.50 -12.27
N GLN A 37 16.87 -6.00 -12.97
CA GLN A 37 17.44 -4.66 -12.77
C GLN A 37 16.31 -3.61 -12.65
N TRP A 38 16.32 -2.84 -11.56
CA TRP A 38 15.19 -2.00 -11.10
C TRP A 38 14.60 -1.10 -12.18
N TRP A 39 15.38 -0.73 -13.20
CA TRP A 39 15.02 0.25 -14.23
C TRP A 39 14.23 -0.39 -15.37
N ARG A 40 14.24 -1.72 -15.48
CA ARG A 40 13.52 -2.45 -16.54
C ARG A 40 12.06 -2.75 -16.20
N ILE A 41 11.69 -2.66 -14.93
CA ILE A 41 10.32 -2.92 -14.46
C ILE A 41 9.28 -1.96 -15.08
N PRO A 42 9.53 -0.63 -15.19
CA PRO A 42 8.63 0.29 -15.87
C PRO A 42 8.50 0.01 -17.36
N LEU A 43 9.58 -0.45 -18.01
CA LEU A 43 9.59 -0.78 -19.44
C LEU A 43 8.79 -2.05 -19.73
N GLU A 44 8.91 -3.07 -18.87
CA GLU A 44 8.06 -4.27 -18.92
C GLU A 44 6.58 -3.91 -18.65
N LEU A 45 6.34 -2.99 -17.71
CA LEU A 45 4.98 -2.50 -17.42
C LEU A 45 4.38 -1.79 -18.65
N LEU A 46 5.22 -1.08 -19.41
CA LEU A 46 4.86 -0.37 -20.63
C LEU A 46 4.66 -1.33 -21.82
N ASP A 47 5.48 -2.36 -21.94
CA ASP A 47 5.34 -3.44 -22.94
C ASP A 47 4.04 -4.25 -22.76
N ARG A 48 3.53 -4.32 -21.53
CA ARG A 48 2.23 -4.95 -21.25
C ARG A 48 1.02 -4.07 -21.58
N ILE A 49 1.22 -2.80 -21.94
CA ILE A 49 0.12 -1.92 -22.37
C ILE A 49 -0.30 -2.35 -23.77
N PRO A 50 -1.58 -2.72 -23.99
CA PRO A 50 -2.05 -2.97 -25.35
C PRO A 50 -1.75 -1.71 -26.15
N PHE A 51 -1.07 -1.81 -27.31
CA PHE A 51 -0.54 -0.72 -28.17
C PHE A 51 0.98 -0.43 -28.09
N VAL A 52 1.74 -1.03 -27.18
CA VAL A 52 3.21 -0.87 -27.10
C VAL A 52 3.87 -2.24 -27.07
N ASN A 53 4.75 -2.56 -28.02
CA ASN A 53 5.62 -3.74 -27.98
C ASN A 53 7.07 -3.24 -27.91
N ILE A 54 7.72 -3.44 -26.77
CA ILE A 54 9.12 -3.11 -26.50
C ILE A 54 9.75 -4.36 -25.89
N ASP A 55 10.75 -4.94 -26.57
CA ASP A 55 11.57 -6.01 -26.00
C ASP A 55 12.32 -5.53 -24.76
N SER A 56 11.71 -5.75 -23.60
CA SER A 56 12.20 -5.40 -22.26
C SER A 56 13.40 -6.25 -21.82
N GLY A 57 13.59 -7.41 -22.46
CA GLY A 57 14.70 -8.34 -22.21
C GLY A 57 14.73 -8.90 -20.78
N ILE A 58 13.58 -8.95 -20.08
CA ILE A 58 13.45 -9.58 -18.77
C ILE A 58 13.10 -11.06 -18.94
N ALA A 59 13.78 -11.94 -18.21
CA ALA A 59 13.41 -13.35 -18.19
C ALA A 59 12.04 -13.56 -17.52
N ALA A 60 11.17 -14.40 -18.11
CA ALA A 60 9.83 -14.66 -17.57
C ALA A 60 9.83 -15.12 -16.09
N ARG A 61 10.91 -15.78 -15.62
CA ARG A 61 11.08 -16.16 -14.21
C ARG A 61 11.25 -14.95 -13.27
N ASP A 62 12.00 -13.94 -13.70
CA ASP A 62 12.23 -12.70 -12.95
C ASP A 62 10.95 -11.87 -12.85
N TRP A 63 10.12 -11.89 -13.90
CA TRP A 63 8.81 -11.25 -13.90
C TRP A 63 7.83 -11.92 -12.92
N THR A 64 7.84 -13.26 -12.82
CA THR A 64 7.02 -13.99 -11.85
C THR A 64 7.31 -13.56 -10.41
N ILE A 65 8.56 -13.27 -10.05
CA ILE A 65 8.92 -12.77 -8.72
C ILE A 65 8.27 -11.41 -8.43
N VAL A 66 8.27 -10.50 -9.43
CA VAL A 66 7.61 -9.19 -9.29
C VAL A 66 6.11 -9.39 -9.04
N TRP A 67 5.46 -10.26 -9.80
CA TRP A 67 4.02 -10.47 -9.71
C TRP A 67 3.57 -11.29 -8.50
N GLN A 68 4.31 -12.32 -8.11
CA GLN A 68 3.92 -13.22 -7.00
C GLN A 68 4.44 -12.76 -5.64
N ILE A 69 5.47 -11.93 -5.57
CA ILE A 69 6.08 -11.52 -4.29
C ILE A 69 5.94 -10.01 -4.08
N ARG A 70 6.33 -9.19 -5.05
CA ARG A 70 6.37 -7.73 -4.86
C ARG A 70 4.97 -7.11 -4.95
N ALA A 71 4.19 -7.45 -5.97
CA ALA A 71 2.84 -6.94 -6.16
C ALA A 71 1.92 -7.18 -4.95
N PRO A 72 1.77 -8.41 -4.40
CA PRO A 72 0.92 -8.62 -3.23
C PRO A 72 1.41 -7.82 -2.02
N ARG A 73 2.72 -7.67 -1.82
CA ARG A 73 3.29 -6.87 -0.72
C ARG A 73 2.97 -5.39 -0.85
N VAL A 74 3.08 -4.81 -2.05
CA VAL A 74 2.76 -3.39 -2.31
C VAL A 74 1.27 -3.13 -2.09
N VAL A 75 0.41 -4.03 -2.57
CA VAL A 75 -1.04 -3.94 -2.37
C VAL A 75 -1.39 -4.00 -0.88
N LEU A 76 -0.81 -4.96 -0.14
CA LEU A 76 -1.01 -5.06 1.31
C LEU A 76 -0.54 -3.79 2.04
N ALA A 77 0.62 -3.23 1.68
CA ALA A 77 1.11 -1.99 2.26
C ALA A 77 0.16 -0.81 2.02
N ALA A 78 -0.40 -0.71 0.81
CA ALA A 78 -1.37 0.34 0.47
C ALA A 78 -2.67 0.19 1.28
N ILE A 79 -3.19 -1.04 1.40
CA ILE A 79 -4.40 -1.33 2.18
C ILE A 79 -4.16 -1.02 3.66
N VAL A 80 -3.05 -1.48 4.24
CA VAL A 80 -2.71 -1.23 5.65
C VAL A 80 -2.53 0.26 5.92
N GLY A 81 -1.84 1.00 5.03
CA GLY A 81 -1.69 2.44 5.15
C GLY A 81 -3.05 3.18 5.12
N ALA A 82 -3.94 2.79 4.21
CA ALA A 82 -5.27 3.36 4.09
C ALA A 82 -6.13 3.09 5.34
N THR A 83 -6.11 1.87 5.87
CA THR A 83 -6.90 1.52 7.07
C THR A 83 -6.37 2.22 8.32
N LEU A 84 -5.04 2.35 8.47
CA LEU A 84 -4.44 3.11 9.58
C LEU A 84 -4.81 4.60 9.50
N SER A 85 -4.74 5.21 8.30
CA SER A 85 -5.14 6.61 8.10
C SER A 85 -6.62 6.83 8.40
N LEU A 86 -7.50 5.93 7.94
CA LEU A 86 -8.95 5.99 8.21
C LEU A 86 -9.25 5.82 9.70
N SER A 87 -8.58 4.88 10.37
CA SER A 87 -8.68 4.67 11.81
C SER A 87 -8.30 5.94 12.57
N GLY A 88 -7.14 6.52 12.27
CA GLY A 88 -6.69 7.78 12.88
C GLY A 88 -7.68 8.92 12.71
N ALA A 89 -8.17 9.15 11.49
CA ALA A 89 -9.17 10.18 11.21
C ALA A 89 -10.49 9.94 11.96
N SER A 90 -10.94 8.68 12.05
CA SER A 90 -12.17 8.30 12.77
C SER A 90 -12.03 8.55 14.27
N PHE A 91 -10.93 8.10 14.88
CA PHE A 91 -10.66 8.30 16.30
C PHE A 91 -10.52 9.78 16.65
N GLN A 92 -9.79 10.55 15.85
CA GLN A 92 -9.69 12.01 16.01
C GLN A 92 -11.07 12.68 15.92
N GLY A 93 -11.95 12.22 15.02
CA GLY A 93 -13.32 12.72 14.89
C GLY A 93 -14.24 12.40 16.08
N VAL A 94 -14.17 11.18 16.61
CA VAL A 94 -14.97 10.72 17.76
C VAL A 94 -14.57 11.47 19.03
N PHE A 95 -13.27 11.54 19.31
CA PHE A 95 -12.76 12.20 20.51
C PHE A 95 -12.64 13.71 20.37
N ARG A 96 -12.82 14.24 19.14
CA ARG A 96 -12.61 15.65 18.78
C ARG A 96 -11.27 16.18 19.31
N ASN A 97 -10.25 15.31 19.30
CA ASN A 97 -8.92 15.60 19.81
C ASN A 97 -7.87 15.18 18.77
N PRO A 98 -7.17 16.14 18.14
CA PRO A 98 -6.21 15.85 17.08
C PRO A 98 -4.93 15.14 17.57
N LEU A 99 -4.73 15.01 18.89
CA LEU A 99 -3.57 14.35 19.50
C LEU A 99 -3.83 12.87 19.85
N VAL A 100 -5.03 12.36 19.60
CA VAL A 100 -5.36 10.95 19.90
C VAL A 100 -4.70 10.04 18.87
N ASP A 101 -3.94 9.07 19.37
CA ASP A 101 -3.36 7.97 18.61
C ASP A 101 -4.15 6.67 18.90
N PRO A 102 -4.74 6.01 17.87
CA PRO A 102 -5.44 4.72 18.00
C PRO A 102 -4.63 3.65 18.72
N TYR A 103 -3.29 3.71 18.61
CA TYR A 103 -2.39 2.74 19.23
C TYR A 103 -2.44 2.80 20.76
N LEU A 104 -2.79 3.96 21.34
CA LEU A 104 -2.87 4.19 22.78
C LEU A 104 -4.15 3.63 23.42
N LEU A 105 -5.17 3.27 22.63
CA LEU A 105 -6.46 2.80 23.11
C LEU A 105 -6.54 1.27 23.26
N GLY A 106 -5.41 0.57 23.20
CA GLY A 106 -5.32 -0.88 23.41
C GLY A 106 -5.68 -1.73 22.18
N VAL A 107 -5.99 -1.11 21.03
CA VAL A 107 -6.28 -1.81 19.76
C VAL A 107 -5.11 -2.69 19.33
N ALA A 108 -3.88 -2.18 19.46
CA ALA A 108 -2.67 -2.93 19.13
C ALA A 108 -2.43 -4.13 20.07
N ALA A 109 -2.65 -3.94 21.37
CA ALA A 109 -2.53 -5.01 22.35
C ALA A 109 -3.58 -6.12 22.12
N GLY A 110 -4.83 -5.74 21.78
CA GLY A 110 -5.89 -6.68 21.42
C GLY A 110 -5.57 -7.48 20.14
N ALA A 111 -5.05 -6.81 19.10
CA ALA A 111 -4.61 -7.49 17.88
C ALA A 111 -3.46 -8.48 18.14
N GLY A 112 -2.48 -8.09 18.96
CA GLY A 112 -1.36 -8.95 19.35
C GLY A 112 -1.79 -10.17 20.16
N LEU A 113 -2.69 -9.99 21.13
CA LEU A 113 -3.29 -11.10 21.88
C LEU A 113 -4.08 -12.04 20.97
N GLY A 114 -4.90 -11.51 20.06
CA GLY A 114 -5.66 -12.31 19.09
C GLY A 114 -4.75 -13.14 18.18
N ALA A 115 -3.70 -12.53 17.62
CA ALA A 115 -2.70 -13.24 16.82
C ALA A 115 -2.00 -14.35 17.63
N THR A 116 -1.63 -14.04 18.87
CA THR A 116 -0.98 -15.00 19.78
C THR A 116 -1.89 -16.18 20.10
N LEU A 117 -3.18 -15.93 20.36
CA LEU A 117 -4.18 -16.98 20.60
C LEU A 117 -4.37 -17.85 19.35
N VAL A 118 -4.44 -17.28 18.15
CA VAL A 118 -4.54 -18.05 16.91
C VAL A 118 -3.32 -18.93 16.70
N PHE A 119 -2.11 -18.44 16.96
CA PHE A 119 -0.91 -19.27 16.85
C PHE A 119 -0.85 -20.36 17.92
N ALA A 120 -1.16 -20.03 19.18
CA ALA A 120 -1.11 -20.97 20.29
C ALA A 120 -2.19 -22.06 20.19
N LEU A 121 -3.40 -21.70 19.77
CA LEU A 121 -4.57 -22.60 19.76
C LEU A 121 -4.90 -23.17 18.38
N GLY A 122 -4.53 -22.47 17.30
CA GLY A 122 -4.81 -22.86 15.91
C GLY A 122 -3.67 -23.62 15.21
N GLY A 123 -2.43 -23.46 15.69
CA GLY A 123 -1.25 -24.16 15.16
C GLY A 123 -1.11 -25.63 15.60
N SER A 124 -2.02 -26.13 16.43
CA SER A 124 -2.01 -27.49 16.99
C SER A 124 -2.60 -28.56 16.07
N ARG A 125 -2.74 -28.28 14.76
CA ARG A 125 -2.99 -29.31 13.75
C ARG A 125 -1.65 -29.79 13.18
N PRO A 126 -1.16 -30.99 13.53
CA PRO A 126 0.02 -31.54 12.89
C PRO A 126 -0.28 -31.85 11.42
N THR A 127 0.47 -31.24 10.51
CA THR A 127 0.66 -31.68 9.12
C THR A 127 2.15 -31.82 8.87
#